data_AF-A0A2G6DZZ7-F1
#
_entry.id   AF-A0A2G6DZZ7-F1
#
_cell.length_a   1.000
_cell.length_b   1.000
_cell.length_c   1.000
_cell.angle_alpha   90.00
_cell.angle_beta   90.00
_cell.angle_gamma   90.00
#
_symmetry.space_group_name_H-M   'P 1'
#
loop_
_entity.id
_entity.type
_entity.pdbx_description
1 polymer ?
#
loop_
_entity_poly.entity_id
_entity_poly.type
_entity_poly.pdbx_seq_one_letter_code
_entity_poly.pdbx_strand_id
1 'polypeptide(L)'
;MESNIINQGLELMLYGMGTVVVFLTLLVLATSFMSWAIARFFPEPVTPPPVAGKEQPVVAAADDATLVAVISAAIAHHRRKRQ
;
A
#
# COMPACT_ATOMS: atom_id res chain seq x y z
N MET A 1 35.15 36.48 18.90
CA MET A 1 35.37 35.08 19.33
C MET A 1 34.05 34.29 19.41
N GLU A 2 32.91 34.92 19.70
CA GLU A 2 31.55 34.32 19.73
C GLU A 2 31.07 33.66 18.42
N SER A 3 31.40 34.24 17.26
CA SER A 3 30.96 33.74 15.94
C SER A 3 31.46 32.32 15.63
N ASN A 4 32.53 31.87 16.29
CA ASN A 4 33.13 30.56 16.03
C ASN A 4 32.31 29.41 16.66
N ILE A 5 31.74 29.60 17.85
CA ILE A 5 31.00 28.55 18.57
C ILE A 5 29.66 28.25 17.89
N ILE A 6 28.94 29.28 17.47
CA ILE A 6 27.67 29.10 16.74
C ILE A 6 27.93 28.41 15.40
N ASN A 7 29.01 28.79 14.70
CA ASN A 7 29.38 28.14 13.44
C ASN A 7 29.79 26.67 13.65
N GLN A 8 30.56 26.37 14.69
CA GLN A 8 30.90 24.98 15.05
C GLN A 8 29.67 24.15 15.44
N GLY A 9 28.72 24.73 16.19
CA GLY A 9 27.45 24.07 16.52
C GLY A 9 26.61 23.78 15.28
N LEU A 10 26.57 24.72 14.33
CA LEU A 10 25.88 24.55 13.06
C LEU A 10 26.53 23.48 12.17
N GLU A 11 27.86 23.48 12.07
CA GLU A 11 28.62 22.43 11.37
C GLU A 11 28.37 21.06 12.01
N LEU A 12 28.38 20.97 13.34
CA LEU A 12 28.10 19.73 14.06
C LEU A 12 26.66 19.24 13.84
N MET A 13 25.67 20.14 13.86
CA MET A 13 24.28 19.78 13.55
C MET A 13 24.14 19.31 12.11
N LEU A 14 24.77 20.00 11.14
CA LEU A 14 24.71 19.63 9.74
C LEU A 14 25.33 18.24 9.51
N TYR A 15 26.49 17.96 10.11
CA TYR A 15 27.12 16.65 10.03
C TYR A 15 26.32 15.58 10.77
N GLY A 16 25.90 15.83 12.01
CA GLY A 16 25.18 14.85 12.82
C GLY A 16 23.81 14.52 12.24
N MET A 17 22.99 15.53 11.95
CA MET A 17 21.66 15.33 11.39
C MET A 17 21.71 14.89 9.92
N GLY A 18 22.65 15.41 9.13
CA GLY A 18 22.83 15.02 7.73
C GLY A 18 23.25 13.56 7.58
N THR A 19 24.21 13.09 8.38
CA THR A 19 24.64 11.67 8.35
C THR A 19 23.51 10.74 8.76
N VAL A 20 22.70 11.09 9.75
CA VAL A 20 21.52 10.30 10.15
C VAL A 20 20.51 10.22 9.01
N VAL A 21 20.20 11.34 8.34
CA VAL A 21 19.28 11.33 7.19
C VAL A 21 19.83 10.45 6.06
N VAL A 22 21.11 10.58 5.71
CA VAL A 22 21.74 9.74 4.68
C VAL A 22 21.70 8.26 5.07
N PHE A 23 22.01 7.94 6.33
CA PHE A 23 21.99 6.58 6.84
C PHE A 23 20.58 5.97 6.79
N LEU A 24 19.57 6.68 7.29
CA LEU A 24 18.18 6.24 7.22
C LEU A 24 17.70 6.10 5.77
N THR A 25 18.08 7.03 4.88
CA THR A 25 17.77 6.95 3.45
C THR A 25 18.36 5.68 2.84
N LEU A 26 19.62 5.37 3.14
CA LEU A 26 20.25 4.13 2.69
C LEU A 26 19.53 2.89 3.25
N LEU A 27 19.11 2.90 4.52
CA LEU A 27 18.35 1.80 5.09
C LEU A 27 16.99 1.62 4.40
N VAL A 28 16.25 2.70 4.14
CA VAL A 28 14.97 2.65 3.42
C VAL A 28 15.17 2.15 1.98
N LEU A 29 16.24 2.57 1.31
CA LEU A 29 16.57 2.05 -0.02
C LEU A 29 16.91 0.56 0.03
N ALA A 30 17.67 0.12 1.02
CA ALA A 30 18.01 -1.29 1.20
C ALA A 30 16.77 -2.16 1.47
N THR A 31 15.86 -1.72 2.35
CA THR A 31 14.62 -2.44 2.63
C THR A 31 13.67 -2.41 1.42
N SER A 32 13.62 -1.31 0.67
CA SER A 32 12.86 -1.22 -0.57
C SER A 32 13.41 -2.15 -1.65
N PHE A 33 14.74 -2.22 -1.78
CA PHE A 33 15.39 -3.17 -2.69
C PHE A 33 15.11 -4.62 -2.29
N MET A 34 15.17 -4.92 -1.00
CA MET A 34 14.79 -6.24 -0.47
C MET A 34 13.33 -6.55 -0.80
N SER A 35 12.40 -5.61 -0.57
CA SER A 35 10.98 -5.77 -0.91
C SER A 35 10.77 -6.01 -2.41
N TRP A 36 11.46 -5.24 -3.26
CA TRP A 36 11.41 -5.40 -4.71
C TRP A 36 11.99 -6.74 -5.17
N ALA A 37 13.15 -7.13 -4.64
CA ALA A 37 13.79 -8.40 -4.96
C ALA A 37 12.91 -9.58 -4.54
N ILE A 38 12.30 -9.52 -3.34
CA ILE A 38 11.35 -10.54 -2.88
C ILE A 38 10.17 -10.60 -3.84
N ALA A 39 9.49 -9.49 -4.13
CA ALA A 39 8.34 -9.47 -5.05
C ALA A 39 8.68 -10.00 -6.46
N ARG A 40 9.93 -9.81 -6.93
CA ARG A 40 10.38 -10.19 -8.27
C ARG A 40 10.86 -11.63 -8.39
N PHE A 41 11.56 -12.16 -7.38
CA PHE A 41 12.20 -13.48 -7.39
C PHE A 41 11.43 -14.54 -6.61
N PHE A 42 10.71 -14.12 -5.58
CA PHE A 42 9.72 -14.91 -4.85
C PHE A 42 8.38 -14.20 -4.99
N PRO A 43 7.77 -14.20 -6.20
CA PRO A 43 6.37 -13.88 -6.29
C PRO A 43 5.64 -14.90 -5.41
N GLU A 44 5.34 -14.50 -4.18
CA GLU A 44 4.27 -15.11 -3.43
C GLU A 44 3.10 -15.12 -4.41
N PRO A 45 2.47 -16.28 -4.66
CA PRO A 45 1.18 -16.27 -5.30
C PRO A 45 0.35 -15.36 -4.42
N VAL A 46 0.17 -14.11 -4.87
CA VAL A 46 -0.94 -13.29 -4.47
C VAL A 46 -2.11 -14.19 -4.83
N THR A 47 -2.61 -14.92 -3.83
CA THR A 47 -4.02 -15.23 -3.81
C THR A 47 -4.64 -13.87 -4.06
N PRO A 48 -5.26 -13.64 -5.24
CA PRO A 48 -5.92 -12.37 -5.44
C PRO A 48 -6.83 -12.23 -4.22
N PRO A 49 -6.89 -11.07 -3.52
CA PRO A 49 -8.10 -10.80 -2.78
C PRO A 49 -9.22 -11.08 -3.79
N PRO A 50 -10.16 -11.97 -3.49
CA PRO A 50 -11.03 -12.57 -4.49
C PRO A 50 -11.58 -11.45 -5.36
N VAL A 51 -11.43 -11.60 -6.68
CA VAL A 51 -11.90 -10.61 -7.65
C VAL A 51 -13.40 -10.42 -7.39
N ALA A 52 -13.77 -9.32 -6.77
CA ALA A 52 -15.00 -8.64 -7.10
C ALA A 52 -14.54 -7.50 -8.02
N GLY A 53 -14.26 -7.80 -9.28
CA GLY A 53 -15.33 -7.81 -10.24
C GLY A 53 -15.78 -6.37 -10.43
N LYS A 54 -15.03 -5.64 -11.28
CA LYS A 54 -15.45 -4.40 -11.94
C LYS A 54 -15.79 -3.26 -10.97
N GLU A 55 -14.87 -2.32 -10.82
CA GLU A 55 -15.24 -0.95 -10.47
C GLU A 55 -16.22 -0.46 -11.54
N GLN A 56 -17.51 -0.53 -11.23
CA GLN A 56 -18.53 0.30 -11.84
C GLN A 56 -18.94 1.31 -10.77
N PRO A 57 -19.08 2.60 -11.12
CA PRO A 57 -19.02 3.67 -10.16
C PRO A 57 -20.15 3.53 -9.15
N VAL A 58 -19.82 3.89 -7.91
CA VAL A 58 -20.70 4.19 -6.80
C VAL A 58 -22.02 4.79 -7.30
N VAL A 59 -23.08 3.98 -7.40
CA VAL A 59 -24.44 4.49 -7.54
C VAL A 59 -24.98 4.63 -6.13
N ALA A 60 -25.15 5.89 -5.75
CA ALA A 60 -25.86 6.33 -4.57
C ALA A 60 -27.20 5.57 -4.42
N ALA A 61 -27.50 5.15 -3.18
CA ALA A 61 -28.75 4.52 -2.76
C ALA A 61 -29.19 3.31 -3.61
N ALA A 62 -28.75 2.11 -3.21
CA ALA A 62 -29.30 0.88 -3.76
C ALA A 62 -30.80 0.79 -3.45
N ASP A 63 -31.64 1.01 -4.46
CA ASP A 63 -33.07 0.74 -4.39
C ASP A 63 -33.34 -0.72 -4.03
N ASP A 64 -34.41 -0.98 -3.28
CA ASP A 64 -34.83 -2.33 -2.88
C ASP A 64 -34.97 -3.28 -4.08
N ALA A 65 -35.36 -2.76 -5.25
CA ALA A 65 -35.44 -3.52 -6.50
C ALA A 65 -34.07 -4.07 -6.94
N THR A 66 -33.01 -3.28 -6.78
CA THR A 66 -31.64 -3.70 -7.07
C THR A 66 -31.17 -4.77 -6.09
N LEU A 67 -31.52 -4.62 -4.80
CA LEU A 67 -31.20 -5.62 -3.78
C LEU A 67 -31.90 -6.96 -4.07
N VAL A 68 -33.19 -6.93 -4.40
CA VAL A 68 -33.97 -8.12 -4.78
C VAL A 68 -33.40 -8.78 -6.05
N ALA A 69 -32.96 -7.99 -7.03
CA ALA A 69 -32.34 -8.51 -8.26
C ALA A 69 -30.99 -9.20 -7.99
N VAL A 70 -30.14 -8.61 -7.15
CA VAL A 70 -28.83 -9.20 -6.79
C VAL A 70 -29.01 -10.47 -5.96
N ILE A 71 -29.96 -10.47 -5.00
CA ILE A 71 -30.25 -11.65 -4.17
C ILE A 71 -30.83 -12.79 -5.01
N SER A 72 -31.78 -12.50 -5.91
CA SER A 72 -32.36 -13.51 -6.80
C SER A 72 -31.33 -14.10 -7.77
N ALA A 73 -30.44 -13.28 -8.33
CA ALA A 73 -29.34 -13.72 -9.17
C ALA A 73 -28.35 -14.61 -8.42
N ALA A 74 -28.01 -14.25 -7.17
CA ALA A 74 -27.14 -15.06 -6.31
C ALA A 74 -27.76 -16.43 -5.98
N ILE A 75 -29.07 -16.46 -5.63
CA ILE A 75 -29.80 -17.71 -5.35
C ILE A 75 -29.86 -18.59 -6.61
N ALA A 76 -30.17 -18.01 -7.77
CA ALA A 76 -30.22 -18.74 -9.03
C ALA A 76 -28.86 -19.33 -9.42
N HIS A 77 -27.78 -18.57 -9.25
CA HIS A 77 -26.42 -19.03 -9.50
C HIS A 77 -26.01 -20.18 -8.55
N HIS A 78 -26.36 -20.07 -7.27
CA HIS A 78 -26.08 -21.13 -6.30
C HIS A 78 -26.85 -22.42 -6.60
N ARG A 79 -28.14 -22.30 -6.97
CA ARG A 79 -28.98 -23.46 -7.28
C ARG A 79 -28.52 -24.19 -8.54
N ARG A 80 -28.08 -23.46 -9.57
CA ARG A 80 -27.47 -24.01 -10.79
C ARG A 80 -26.13 -24.69 -10.57
N LYS A 81 -25.40 -24.28 -9.53
CA LYS A 81 -24.11 -24.89 -9.16
C LYS A 81 -24.28 -26.14 -8.28
N ARG A 82 -25.44 -26.31 -7.65
CA ARG A 82 -25.76 -27.45 -6.75
C ARG A 82 -26.68 -28.50 -7.37
N GLN A 83 -27.29 -28.23 -8.52
CA GLN A 83 -27.93 -29.26 -9.37
C GLN A 83 -26.92 -29.76 -10.39
#